data_AF-X1I4W4-F1
#
_entry.id   AF-X1I4W4-F1
#
_cell.length_a   1.000
_cell.length_b   1.000
_cell.length_c   1.000
_cell.angle_alpha   90.00
_cell.angle_beta   90.00
_cell.angle_gamma   90.00
#
_symmetry.space_group_name_H-M   'P 1'
#
loop_
_entity.id
_entity.type
_entity.pdbx_description
1 polymer ?
#
loop_
_entity_poly.entity_id
_entity_poly.type
_entity_poly.pdbx_seq_one_letter_code
_entity_poly.pdbx_strand_id
1 'polypeptide(L)'
;MGTPDVIGKREPRRSDIIKAPTEIVSAEIKAETKDLITAFGQACSYKLFSHKSYIVVPKDSSQDDISKLDALCLIFGIGLVLFDSSKVNDP
;
A
#
# COMPACT_ATOMS: atom_id res chain seq x y z
N MET A 1 -5.85 -3.94 -16.36
CA MET A 1 -5.82 -2.50 -16.04
C MET A 1 -5.42 -2.40 -14.57
N GLY A 2 -4.29 -1.76 -14.25
CA GLY A 2 -3.74 -1.70 -12.89
C GLY A 2 -3.69 -0.25 -12.41
N THR A 3 -4.81 0.25 -11.92
CA THR A 3 -4.91 1.59 -11.32
C THR A 3 -4.93 1.39 -9.81
N PRO A 4 -4.12 2.12 -9.03
CA PRO A 4 -4.18 2.04 -7.57
C PRO A 4 -5.57 2.44 -7.06
N ASP A 5 -6.05 1.73 -6.03
CA ASP A 5 -7.29 2.11 -5.33
C ASP A 5 -7.16 3.50 -4.69
N VAL A 6 -5.96 3.83 -4.19
CA VAL A 6 -5.65 5.12 -3.58
C VAL A 6 -4.34 5.68 -4.11
N ILE A 7 -4.34 6.97 -4.46
CA ILE A 7 -3.14 7.75 -4.75
C ILE A 7 -3.12 9.00 -3.88
N GLY A 8 -2.04 9.16 -3.13
CA GLY A 8 -1.74 10.35 -2.34
C GLY A 8 -0.62 11.17 -2.98
N LYS A 9 -0.73 12.49 -2.89
CA LYS A 9 0.32 13.45 -3.26
C LYS A 9 0.66 14.31 -2.05
N ARG A 10 1.94 14.31 -1.66
CA ARG A 10 2.47 15.20 -0.63
C ARG A 10 3.37 16.22 -1.31
N GLU A 11 2.98 17.49 -1.28
CA GLU A 11 3.77 18.58 -1.86
C GLU A 11 4.04 19.68 -0.84
N PRO A 12 5.20 20.35 -0.90
CA PRO A 12 5.50 21.46 -0.01
C PRO A 12 4.59 22.65 -0.32
N ARG A 13 4.12 23.33 0.72
CA ARG A 13 3.34 24.56 0.58
C ARG A 13 4.26 25.71 0.20
N ARG A 14 3.71 26.76 -0.42
CA ARG A 14 4.46 27.98 -0.76
C ARG A 14 5.08 28.65 0.46
N SER A 15 4.43 28.57 1.61
CA SER A 15 4.90 29.12 2.89
C SER A 15 6.04 28.33 3.56
N ASP A 16 6.31 27.09 3.13
CA ASP A 16 7.27 26.24 3.83
C ASP A 16 8.70 26.79 3.69
N ILE A 17 9.43 26.88 4.80
CA ILE A 17 10.83 27.34 4.82
C ILE A 17 11.72 26.34 4.06
N ILE A 18 11.47 25.04 4.25
CA ILE A 18 12.17 23.95 3.55
C ILE A 18 11.22 23.33 2.54
N LYS A 19 11.62 23.27 1.26
CA LYS A 19 10.85 22.63 0.19
C LYS A 19 11.27 21.18 0.03
N ALA A 20 10.58 20.26 0.71
CA ALA A 20 10.75 18.83 0.45
C ALA A 20 10.29 18.48 -0.98
N PRO A 21 10.87 17.47 -1.64
CA PRO A 21 10.37 17.01 -2.94
C PRO A 21 8.90 16.56 -2.86
N THR A 22 8.16 16.75 -3.95
CA THR A 22 6.81 16.18 -4.07
C THR A 22 6.90 14.65 -4.05
N GLU A 23 6.13 14.02 -3.19
CA GLU A 23 6.02 12.57 -3.11
C GLU A 23 4.66 12.10 -3.61
N ILE A 24 4.69 11.01 -4.38
CA ILE A 24 3.52 10.24 -4.80
C ILE A 24 3.52 8.93 -4.03
N VAL A 25 2.40 8.63 -3.38
CA VAL A 25 2.18 7.40 -2.63
C VAL A 25 1.00 6.68 -3.26
N SER A 26 1.14 5.40 -3.55
CA SER A 26 0.04 4.57 -4.04
C SER A 26 -0.25 3.44 -3.08
N ALA A 27 -1.50 3.02 -3.01
CA ALA A 27 -1.91 1.85 -2.26
C ALA A 27 -2.90 1.00 -3.06
N GLU A 28 -2.75 -0.32 -2.96
CA GLU A 28 -3.74 -1.31 -3.38
C GLU A 28 -4.42 -1.87 -2.13
N ILE A 29 -5.76 -1.90 -2.12
CA ILE A 29 -6.55 -2.36 -1.00
C ILE A 29 -7.30 -3.62 -1.42
N LYS A 30 -7.15 -4.71 -0.66
CA LYS A 30 -7.98 -5.90 -0.83
C LYS A 30 -8.78 -6.14 0.44
N ALA A 31 -10.09 -6.29 0.29
CA ALA A 31 -10.97 -6.68 1.37
C ALA A 31 -11.05 -8.21 1.56
N GLU A 32 -10.59 -8.98 0.56
CA GLU A 32 -10.54 -10.45 0.59
C GLU A 32 -9.13 -10.98 0.37
N THR A 33 -8.86 -12.16 0.91
CA THR A 33 -7.54 -12.81 0.92
C THR A 33 -7.19 -13.59 -0.34
N LYS A 34 -8.15 -13.77 -1.25
CA LYS A 34 -7.99 -14.65 -2.42
C LYS A 34 -7.07 -14.06 -3.49
N ASP A 35 -6.85 -12.74 -3.46
CA ASP A 35 -6.15 -12.00 -4.52
C ASP A 35 -4.85 -11.33 -4.06
N LEU A 36 -4.22 -11.82 -2.98
CA LEU A 36 -3.02 -11.21 -2.40
C LEU A 36 -1.82 -11.17 -3.37
N ILE A 37 -1.64 -12.21 -4.19
CA ILE A 37 -0.58 -12.24 -5.21
C ILE A 37 -0.83 -11.23 -6.32
N THR A 38 -2.09 -11.09 -6.75
CA THR A 38 -2.49 -10.07 -7.74
C THR A 38 -2.25 -8.67 -7.17
N ALA A 39 -2.65 -8.43 -5.93
CA ALA A 39 -2.41 -7.17 -5.23
C ALA A 39 -0.92 -6.84 -5.12
N PHE A 40 -0.08 -7.85 -4.85
CA PHE A 40 1.37 -7.69 -4.86
C PHE A 40 1.91 -7.30 -6.24
N GLY A 41 1.46 -7.96 -7.31
CA GLY A 41 1.85 -7.59 -8.68
C GLY A 41 1.44 -6.16 -9.05
N GLN A 42 0.24 -5.75 -8.65
CA GLN A 42 -0.26 -4.39 -8.81
C GLN A 42 0.61 -3.38 -8.05
N ALA A 43 0.85 -3.60 -6.75
CA ALA A 43 1.69 -2.73 -5.93
C ALA A 43 3.15 -2.65 -6.41
N CYS A 44 3.70 -3.74 -6.96
CA CYS A 44 4.97 -3.74 -7.66
C CYS A 44 4.96 -2.79 -8.86
N SER A 45 3.92 -2.85 -9.69
CA SER A 45 3.80 -1.97 -10.87
C SER A 45 3.72 -0.49 -10.48
N TYR A 46 3.14 -0.16 -9.32
CA TYR A 46 3.00 1.23 -8.88
C TYR A 46 4.32 1.90 -8.51
N LYS A 47 5.35 1.11 -8.19
CA LYS A 47 6.71 1.62 -7.98
C LYS A 47 7.32 2.27 -9.22
N LEU A 48 6.76 2.03 -10.42
CA LEU A 48 7.22 2.68 -11.65
C LEU A 48 6.94 4.19 -11.66
N PHE A 49 5.96 4.66 -10.89
CA PHE A 49 5.57 6.08 -10.84
C PHE A 49 5.40 6.63 -9.43
N SER A 50 5.38 5.77 -8.40
CA SER A 50 5.19 6.17 -7.00
C SER A 50 6.50 6.12 -6.24
N HIS A 51 6.68 7.07 -5.33
CA HIS A 51 7.82 7.10 -4.40
C HIS A 51 7.67 6.02 -3.32
N LYS A 52 6.42 5.73 -2.93
CA LYS A 52 6.06 4.68 -1.99
C LYS A 52 4.87 3.91 -2.50
N SER A 53 4.87 2.59 -2.31
CA SER A 53 3.78 1.70 -2.68
C SER A 53 3.40 0.85 -1.48
N TYR A 54 2.10 0.68 -1.27
CA TYR A 54 1.55 -0.05 -0.13
C TYR A 54 0.52 -1.09 -0.58
N ILE A 55 0.45 -2.19 0.17
CA ILE A 55 -0.62 -3.18 0.10
C ILE A 55 -1.36 -3.14 1.43
N VAL A 56 -2.69 -3.04 1.37
CA VAL A 56 -3.57 -2.97 2.54
C VAL A 56 -4.50 -4.18 2.53
N VAL A 57 -4.41 -5.03 3.56
CA VAL A 57 -5.15 -6.31 3.63
C VAL A 57 -5.74 -6.53 5.03
N PRO A 58 -6.80 -7.36 5.16
CA PRO A 58 -7.44 -7.59 6.43
C PRO A 58 -6.52 -8.38 7.37
N LYS A 59 -6.48 -8.02 8.65
CA LYS A 59 -5.65 -8.73 9.66
C LYS A 59 -6.14 -10.15 9.95
N ASP A 60 -7.40 -10.46 9.61
CA ASP A 60 -8.00 -11.79 9.71
C ASP A 60 -7.63 -12.71 8.54
N SER A 61 -6.75 -12.25 7.65
CA SER A 61 -6.12 -13.11 6.64
C SER A 61 -5.33 -14.25 7.29
N SER A 62 -5.14 -15.35 6.57
CA SER A 62 -4.38 -16.49 7.11
C SER A 62 -2.95 -16.05 7.47
N GLN A 63 -2.44 -16.51 8.61
CA GLN A 63 -1.11 -16.13 9.08
C GLN A 63 -0.01 -16.51 8.08
N ASP A 64 -0.19 -17.64 7.40
CA ASP A 64 0.72 -18.11 6.36
C ASP A 64 0.74 -17.15 5.15
N ASP A 65 -0.43 -16.66 4.72
CA ASP A 65 -0.51 -15.74 3.60
C ASP A 65 0.03 -14.35 3.97
N ILE A 66 -0.26 -13.86 5.18
CA ILE A 66 0.33 -12.62 5.71
C ILE A 66 1.86 -12.74 5.74
N SER A 67 2.39 -13.85 6.26
CA SER A 67 3.84 -14.03 6.41
C SER A 67 4.54 -14.13 5.04
N LYS A 68 3.93 -14.80 4.06
CA LYS A 68 4.43 -14.83 2.68
C LYS A 68 4.39 -13.45 2.04
N LEU A 69 3.29 -12.72 2.21
CA LEU A 69 3.13 -11.38 1.65
C LEU A 69 4.10 -10.39 2.29
N ASP A 70 4.29 -10.44 3.61
CA ASP A 70 5.23 -9.60 4.35
C ASP A 70 6.67 -9.82 3.87
N ALA A 71 7.08 -11.07 3.71
CA ALA A 71 8.39 -11.40 3.15
C ALA A 71 8.58 -10.83 1.73
N LEU A 72 7.58 -10.95 0.86
CA LEU A 72 7.60 -10.35 -0.48
C LEU A 72 7.64 -8.82 -0.42
N CYS A 73 6.82 -8.19 0.42
CA CYS A 73 6.81 -6.76 0.63
C CYS A 73 8.18 -6.24 1.09
N LEU A 74 8.82 -6.92 2.03
CA LEU A 74 10.14 -6.57 2.53
C LEU A 74 11.22 -6.66 1.44
N ILE A 75 11.24 -7.75 0.67
CA ILE A 75 12.21 -7.95 -0.43
C ILE A 75 12.06 -6.85 -1.49
N PHE A 76 10.83 -6.46 -1.80
CA PHE A 76 10.55 -5.52 -2.88
C PHE A 76 10.38 -4.06 -2.41
N GLY A 77 10.55 -3.77 -1.11
CA GLY A 77 10.39 -2.42 -0.56
C GLY A 77 8.98 -1.87 -0.75
N ILE A 78 7.96 -2.69 -0.52
CA ILE A 78 6.54 -2.33 -0.50
C ILE A 78 6.08 -2.35 0.96
N GLY A 79 5.31 -1.34 1.37
CA GLY A 79 4.76 -1.33 2.72
C GLY A 79 3.54 -2.26 2.83
N LEU A 80 3.48 -3.07 3.89
CA LEU A 80 2.32 -3.87 4.22
C LEU A 80 1.54 -3.20 5.35
N VAL A 81 0.25 -3.00 5.17
CA VAL A 81 -0.68 -2.46 6.18
C VAL A 81 -1.76 -3.51 6.44
N LEU A 82 -1.94 -3.85 7.72
CA LEU A 82 -3.02 -4.72 8.16
C LEU A 82 -4.12 -3.89 8.80
N PHE A 83 -5.38 -4.08 8.38
CA PHE A 83 -6.52 -3.37 8.96
C PHE A 83 -7.52 -4.33 9.60
N ASP A 84 -8.31 -3.82 10.55
CA ASP A 84 -9.40 -4.57 11.17
C ASP A 84 -10.70 -4.39 10.36
N SER A 85 -11.04 -5.39 9.55
CA SER A 85 -12.27 -5.41 8.74
C SER A 85 -13.55 -5.36 9.57
N SER A 86 -13.49 -5.73 10.86
CA SER A 86 -14.64 -5.72 11.77
C SER A 86 -14.89 -4.36 12.43
N LYS A 87 -13.96 -3.41 12.33
CA LYS A 87 -14.03 -2.09 12.98
C LYS A 87 -13.98 -0.96 11.96
N VAL A 88 -15.04 -0.86 11.17
CA VAL A 88 -15.17 0.16 10.09
C VAL A 88 -15.07 1.61 10.60
N ASN A 89 -15.36 1.86 11.90
CA ASN A 89 -15.36 3.19 12.51
C ASN A 89 -14.10 3.52 13.33
N ASP A 90 -13.14 2.60 13.43
CA ASP A 90 -11.89 2.75 14.20
C ASP A 90 -10.71 2.43 13.27
N PRO A 91 -10.36 3.40 12.37
CA PRO A 91 -9.44 3.19 11.26
C PRO A 91 -7.97 3.08 11.66
#